data_AF-A0A1H0CGM7-F1
#
_entry.id   AF-A0A1H0CGM7-F1
#
_cell.length_a   1.000
_cell.length_b   1.000
_cell.length_c   1.000
_cell.angle_alpha   90.00
_cell.angle_beta   90.00
_cell.angle_gamma   90.00
#
_symmetry.space_group_name_H-M   'P 1'
#
loop_
_entity.id
_entity.type
_entity.pdbx_description
1 polymer ?
#
loop_
_entity_poly.entity_id
_entity_poly.type
_entity_poly.pdbx_seq_one_letter_code
_entity_poly.pdbx_strand_id
1 'polypeptide(L)' 'MAATPFRPPWFGNRGVQVLAGGALVYSLVQLVAQLAGADWGAAFLSFAWSVLFGYVLVESLRFRREQEAERDEPAEPGD' A
#
# COMPACT_ATOMS: atom_id res chain seq x y z
N MET A 1 1.22 -15.16 -21.56
CA MET A 1 -0.09 -15.16 -20.87
C MET A 1 0.03 -14.21 -19.68
N ALA A 2 -0.63 -13.04 -19.73
CA ALA A 2 -0.59 -12.09 -18.61
C ALA A 2 -1.30 -12.73 -17.41
N ALA A 3 -0.57 -12.98 -16.32
CA ALA A 3 -1.15 -13.53 -15.11
C ALA A 3 -2.10 -12.49 -14.52
N THR A 4 -3.41 -12.74 -14.55
CA THR A 4 -4.40 -11.90 -13.88
C THR A 4 -4.02 -11.79 -12.40
N PRO A 5 -3.82 -10.56 -11.87
CA PRO A 5 -3.45 -10.38 -10.47
C PRO A 5 -4.52 -10.99 -9.56
N PHE A 6 -4.15 -11.95 -8.71
CA PHE A 6 -5.08 -12.56 -7.76
C PHE A 6 -5.52 -11.50 -6.74
N ARG A 7 -6.79 -11.10 -6.79
CA ARG A 7 -7.42 -10.24 -5.80
C ARG A 7 -8.35 -11.10 -4.96
N PRO A 8 -8.04 -11.32 -3.68
CA PRO A 8 -8.93 -12.04 -2.79
C PRO A 8 -10.32 -11.38 -2.78
N PRO A 9 -11.43 -12.15 -2.76
CA PRO A 9 -12.78 -11.63 -2.91
C PRO A 9 -13.18 -10.62 -1.82
N TRP A 10 -12.52 -10.67 -0.67
CA TRP A 10 -12.74 -9.76 0.46
C TRP A 10 -11.95 -8.45 0.38
N PHE A 11 -10.97 -8.33 -0.54
CA PHE A 11 -10.08 -7.17 -0.64
C PHE A 11 -10.80 -5.89 -1.14
N GLY A 12 -11.91 -6.05 -1.86
CA GLY A 12 -12.78 -4.95 -2.28
C GLY A 12 -13.77 -4.48 -1.20
N ASN A 13 -13.86 -5.20 -0.06
CA ASN A 13 -14.83 -4.88 0.97
C ASN A 13 -14.40 -3.64 1.76
N ARG A 14 -15.26 -2.61 1.80
CA ARG A 14 -15.02 -1.36 2.53
C ARG A 14 -14.72 -1.61 4.01
N GLY A 15 -15.35 -2.62 4.63
CA GLY A 15 -15.07 -2.96 6.02
C GLY A 15 -13.61 -3.41 6.24
N VAL A 16 -13.05 -4.17 5.31
CA VAL A 16 -11.64 -4.61 5.37
C VAL A 16 -10.69 -3.45 5.12
N GLN A 17 -11.03 -2.53 4.19
CA GLN A 17 -10.21 -1.34 3.95
C GLN A 17 -10.19 -0.40 5.16
N VAL A 18 -11.33 -0.22 5.82
CA VAL A 18 -11.42 0.57 7.06
C VAL A 18 -10.64 -0.10 8.19
N LEU A 19 -10.72 -1.43 8.35
CA LEU A 19 -9.91 -2.18 9.30
C LEU A 19 -8.41 -2.05 9.03
N ALA A 20 -8.00 -2.18 7.76
CA ALA A 20 -6.61 -2.01 7.34
C ALA A 20 -6.12 -0.57 7.61
N GLY A 21 -6.94 0.44 7.32
CA GLY A 21 -6.65 1.83 7.63
C GLY A 21 -6.54 2.10 9.13
N GLY A 22 -7.46 1.54 9.93
CA GLY A 22 -7.44 1.64 11.38
C GLY A 22 -6.20 0.98 12.00
N ALA A 23 -5.82 -0.20 11.52
CA ALA A 23 -4.59 -0.88 11.94
C ALA A 23 -3.35 -0.03 11.61
N LEU A 24 -3.32 0.59 10.43
CA LEU A 24 -2.23 1.46 10.01
C LEU A 24 -2.09 2.69 10.91
N VAL A 25 -3.19 3.37 11.22
CA VAL A 25 -3.21 4.52 12.14
C VAL A 25 -2.77 4.10 13.55
N TYR A 26 -3.25 2.96 14.04
CA TYR A 26 -2.88 2.44 15.35
C TYR A 26 -1.37 2.16 15.46
N SER A 27 -0.80 1.50 14.46
CA SER A 27 0.66 1.26 14.40
C SER A 27 1.45 2.58 14.39
N LEU A 28 0.97 3.60 13.67
CA LEU A 28 1.58 4.93 13.63
C LEU A 28 1.57 5.63 15.01
N VAL A 29 0.46 5.54 15.74
CA VAL A 29 0.37 6.10 17.10
C VAL A 29 1.30 5.36 18.06
N GLN A 30 1.36 4.03 17.95
CA GLN A 30 2.21 3.20 18.80
C GLN A 30 3.70 3.51 18.61
N LEU A 31 4.08 3.78 17.36
CA LEU A 31 5.41 4.22 16.95
C LEU A 31 5.80 5.56 17.57
N VAL A 32 4.90 6.54 17.52
CA VAL A 32 5.12 7.87 18.13
C VAL A 32 5.20 7.75 19.66
N ALA A 33 4.39 6.89 20.27
CA ALA A 33 4.42 6.64 21.71
C ALA A 33 5.75 6.01 22.16
N GLN A 34 6.30 5.04 21.41
CA GLN A 34 7.61 4.46 21.67
C GLN A 34 8.75 5.48 21.52
N LEU A 35 8.66 6.36 20.51
CA LEU A 35 9.62 7.42 20.29
C LEU A 35 9.61 8.46 21.42
N ALA A 36 8.42 8.85 21.89
CA ALA A 36 8.25 9.73 23.05
C ALA A 36 8.71 9.09 24.38
N GLY A 37 8.67 7.76 24.46
CA GLY A 37 9.17 6.97 25.59
C GLY A 37 10.69 6.81 25.65
N ALA A 38 11.46 7.43 24.73
CA ALA A 38 12.91 7.25 24.57
C ALA A 38 13.34 5.80 24.30
N ASP A 39 12.44 4.98 23.75
CA ASP A 39 12.70 3.60 23.35
C ASP A 39 13.22 3.58 21.90
N TRP A 40 14.40 4.18 21.72
CA TRP A 40 14.96 4.57 20.41
C TRP A 40 15.10 3.39 19.44
N GLY A 41 15.35 2.18 19.96
CA GLY A 41 15.43 0.96 19.15
C GLY A 41 14.08 0.57 18.53
N ALA A 42 13.01 0.63 19.33
CA ALA A 42 11.67 0.30 18.85
C ALA A 42 11.19 1.35 17.85
N ALA A 43 11.42 2.64 18.14
CA ALA A 43 11.00 3.73 17.26
C ALA A 43 11.75 3.75 15.91
N PHE A 44 13.06 3.45 15.90
CA PHE A 44 13.83 3.31 14.67
C PHE A 44 13.31 2.17 13.79
N LEU A 45 13.07 0.98 14.38
CA LEU A 45 12.60 -0.19 13.66
C LEU A 45 11.25 0.07 12.99
N SER A 46 10.37 0.71 13.72
CA SER A 46 9.05 1.12 13.28
C SER A 46 9.09 2.19 12.16
N PHE A 47 10.01 3.15 12.26
CA PHE A 47 10.25 4.15 11.21
C PHE A 47 10.80 3.52 9.93
N ALA A 48 11.78 2.61 10.05
CA ALA A 48 12.34 1.86 8.93
C ALA A 48 11.25 1.06 8.19
N TRP A 49 10.33 0.44 8.94
CA TRP A 49 9.17 -0.24 8.36
C TRP A 49 8.20 0.71 7.65
N SER A 50 7.95 1.90 8.22
CA SER A 50 7.10 2.91 7.58
C SER A 50 7.68 3.41 6.26
N VAL A 51 9.00 3.61 6.20
CA VAL A 51 9.70 3.99 4.96
C VAL A 51 9.63 2.86 3.93
N LEU A 52 9.84 1.61 4.35
CA LEU A 52 9.77 0.45 3.46
C LEU A 52 8.37 0.26 2.87
N PHE A 53 7.34 0.29 3.71
CA PHE A 53 5.95 0.16 3.26
C PHE A 53 5.48 1.38 2.46
N GLY A 54 5.92 2.59 2.83
CA GLY A 54 5.64 3.81 2.07
C GLY A 54 6.23 3.74 0.66
N TYR A 55 7.46 3.26 0.52
CA TYR A 55 8.08 3.02 -0.77
C TYR A 55 7.31 1.99 -1.60
N VAL A 56 6.95 0.84 -1.00
CA VAL A 56 6.14 -0.19 -1.69
C VAL A 56 4.77 0.35 -2.11
N LEU A 57 4.14 1.19 -1.28
CA LEU A 57 2.87 1.84 -1.61
C LEU A 57 3.03 2.75 -2.84
N VAL A 58 4.04 3.62 -2.82
CA VAL A 58 4.35 4.51 -3.95
C VAL A 58 4.60 3.70 -5.22
N GLU A 59 5.40 2.64 -5.13
CA GLU A 59 5.69 1.78 -6.26
C GLU A 59 4.44 1.04 -6.74
N SER A 60 3.54 0.61 -5.84
CA SER A 60 2.27 -0.01 -6.24
C SER A 60 1.32 0.95 -6.96
N LEU A 61 1.33 2.23 -6.57
CA LEU A 61 0.57 3.28 -7.25
C LEU A 61 1.17 3.60 -8.61
N ARG A 62 2.50 3.60 -8.71
CA ARG A 62 3.22 3.74 -9.96
C ARG A 62 2.88 2.58 -10.92
N PHE A 63 2.94 1.34 -10.46
CA PHE A 63 2.53 0.17 -11.25
C PHE A 63 1.06 0.23 -11.69
N ARG A 64 0.16 0.73 -10.84
CA ARG A 64 -1.24 0.95 -11.24
C ARG A 64 -1.37 1.99 -12.33
N ARG A 65 -0.62 3.09 -12.25
CA ARG A 65 -0.57 4.12 -13.30
C ARG A 65 -0.01 3.57 -14.61
N GLU A 66 1.03 2.76 -14.56
CA GLU A 66 1.60 2.11 -15.74
C GLU A 66 0.57 1.15 -16.38
N GLN A 67 -0.14 0.35 -15.58
CA GLN A 67 -1.23 -0.52 -16.07
C GLN A 67 -2.45 0.25 -16.63
N GLU A 68 -2.76 1.43 -16.08
CA GLU A 68 -3.81 2.31 -16.62
C GLU A 68 -3.36 2.91 -17.96
N ALA A 69 -2.10 3.34 -18.09
CA ALA A 69 -1.56 3.88 -19.32
C ALA A 69 -1.49 2.84 -20.47
N GLU A 70 -1.15 1.59 -20.16
CA GLU A 70 -1.17 0.47 -21.14
C GLU A 70 -2.60 0.05 -21.54
N ARG A 71 -3.59 0.28 -20.67
CA ARG A 71 -5.00 -0.02 -20.96
C ARG A 71 -5.67 1.05 -21.82
N ASP A 72 -5.19 2.28 -21.74
CA ASP A 72 -5.65 3.41 -22.56
C ASP A 72 -4.95 3.48 -23.93
N GLU A 73 -4.02 2.57 -24.26
CA GLU A 73 -3.64 2.34 -25.65
C GLU A 73 -4.88 1.86 -26.42
N PRO A 74 -5.40 2.65 -27.37
CA PRO A 74 -6.62 2.33 -28.05
C PRO A 74 -6.39 1.07 -28.88
N ALA A 75 -7.25 0.08 -28.71
CA ALA A 75 -7.49 -0.90 -29.75
C ALA A 75 -7.72 -0.13 -31.05
N GLU A 76 -6.75 -0.20 -31.97
CA GLU A 76 -6.91 0.24 -33.35
C GLU A 76 -8.25 -0.34 -33.83
N PRO A 77 -9.22 0.51 -34.24
CA PRO A 77 -10.38 0.00 -34.93
C PRO A 77 -9.84 -0.55 -36.25
N GLY A 78 -10.04 -1.85 -36.47
CA GLY A 78 -9.63 -2.49 -37.70
C GLY A 78 -10.16 -1.76 -38.93
N ASP A 79 -9.32 -1.73 -39.95
CA ASP A 79 -9.70 -1.69 -41.37
C ASP A 79 -8.74 -2.62 -42.13
#